data_AF-A0A2V6G626-F1
#
_entry.id   AF-A0A2V6G626-F1
#
_cell.length_a   1.000
_cell.length_b   1.000
_cell.length_c   1.000
_cell.angle_alpha   90.00
_cell.angle_beta   90.00
_cell.angle_gamma   90.00
#
_symmetry.space_group_name_H-M   'P 1'
#
loop_
_entity.id
_entity.type
_entity.pdbx_description
1 polymer ?
#
loop_
_entity_poly.entity_id
_entity_poly.type
_entity_poly.pdbx_seq_one_letter_code
_entity_poly.pdbx_strand_id
1 'polypeptide(L)'
;MKTFTLITVGLLVVASAQAAPQRMLTRISDETGVPVATLQAQRSATGFGYGEIEKANLLANASGQSFDTIAAKHRAGEGWGKIAHDYGFKLGDLVSGANQSDKALRPPHGGKGKAHGHGR
;
A
#
# COMPACT_ATOMS: atom_id res chain seq x y z
N MET A 1 -43.12 7.11 1.45
CA MET A 1 -43.00 6.38 2.73
C MET A 1 -42.47 4.98 2.44
N LYS A 2 -41.36 4.59 3.12
CA LYS A 2 -40.82 3.23 3.36
C LYS A 2 -40.40 2.41 2.11
N THR A 3 -39.24 1.74 2.02
CA THR A 3 -38.24 1.29 3.01
C THR A 3 -36.99 0.85 2.25
N PHE A 4 -35.81 1.25 2.74
CA PHE A 4 -34.52 0.74 2.28
C PHE A 4 -34.26 -0.65 2.90
N THR A 5 -34.21 -1.69 2.07
CA THR A 5 -33.89 -3.04 2.54
C THR A 5 -32.38 -3.25 2.49
N LEU A 6 -31.79 -3.22 3.69
CA LEU A 6 -30.43 -3.63 4.01
C LEU A 6 -30.29 -5.15 3.82
N ILE A 7 -29.41 -5.59 2.92
CA ILE A 7 -28.87 -6.95 2.95
C ILE A 7 -27.38 -6.86 2.68
N THR A 8 -26.59 -6.68 3.73
CA THR A 8 -25.16 -7.00 3.66
C THR A 8 -24.86 -8.04 4.72
N VAL A 9 -24.65 -9.24 4.20
CA VAL A 9 -24.39 -10.52 4.86
C VAL A 9 -23.28 -10.39 5.90
N GLY A 10 -23.48 -11.04 7.04
CA GLY A 10 -22.53 -11.10 8.15
C GLY A 10 -21.16 -11.63 7.72
N LEU A 11 -20.13 -10.88 8.08
CA LEU A 11 -18.74 -11.30 7.93
C LEU A 11 -18.22 -11.72 9.31
N LEU A 12 -18.30 -13.02 9.60
CA LEU A 12 -17.58 -13.65 10.71
C LEU A 12 -16.08 -13.67 10.36
N VAL A 13 -15.30 -12.75 10.90
CA VAL A 13 -13.84 -12.77 10.75
C VAL A 13 -13.24 -13.65 11.84
N VAL A 14 -12.91 -14.90 11.49
CA VAL A 14 -12.01 -15.73 12.28
C VAL A 14 -10.60 -15.13 12.15
N ALA A 15 -10.19 -14.37 13.16
CA ALA A 15 -8.83 -13.88 13.28
C ALA A 15 -7.88 -15.06 13.57
N SER A 16 -7.36 -15.68 12.51
CA SER A 16 -6.27 -16.64 12.59
C SER A 16 -4.93 -15.91 12.39
N ALA A 17 -3.95 -16.25 13.22
CA ALA A 17 -2.64 -15.61 13.28
C ALA A 17 -1.97 -15.55 11.90
N GLN A 18 -1.80 -14.35 11.37
CA GLN A 18 -1.19 -14.15 10.06
C GLN A 18 0.00 -13.20 10.15
N ALA A 19 1.05 -13.64 10.84
CA ALA A 19 2.12 -12.79 11.35
C ALA A 19 3.01 -12.09 10.30
N ALA A 20 3.16 -12.64 9.08
CA ALA A 20 3.96 -12.01 8.01
C ALA A 20 3.10 -11.31 6.93
N PRO A 21 2.04 -11.94 6.40
CA PRO A 21 1.07 -11.29 5.50
C PRO A 21 0.46 -10.00 6.07
N GLN A 22 0.10 -10.00 7.36
CA GLN A 22 -0.52 -8.81 7.97
C GLN A 22 0.49 -7.70 8.18
N ARG A 23 1.75 -8.01 8.52
CA ARG A 23 2.81 -6.98 8.63
C ARG A 23 3.01 -6.22 7.32
N MET A 24 2.97 -6.91 6.18
CA MET A 24 3.07 -6.24 4.89
C MET A 24 1.84 -5.38 4.59
N LEU A 25 0.63 -5.87 4.86
CA LEU A 25 -0.58 -5.06 4.66
C LEU A 25 -0.65 -3.86 5.62
N THR A 26 -0.22 -4.01 6.87
CA THR A 26 -0.11 -2.89 7.82
C THR A 26 0.86 -1.85 7.30
N ARG A 27 2.06 -2.25 6.87
CA ARG A 27 3.04 -1.34 6.28
C ARG A 27 2.48 -0.60 5.06
N ILE A 28 1.87 -1.32 4.13
CA ILE A 28 1.25 -0.71 2.95
C ILE A 28 0.10 0.24 3.36
N SER A 29 -0.67 -0.13 4.38
CA SER A 29 -1.73 0.73 4.94
C SER A 29 -1.17 2.02 5.51
N ASP A 30 -0.03 1.97 6.21
CA ASP A 30 0.63 3.16 6.75
C ASP A 30 1.21 4.04 5.62
N GLU A 31 1.74 3.43 4.57
CA GLU A 31 2.34 4.12 3.42
C GLU A 31 1.32 4.76 2.47
N THR A 32 0.16 4.13 2.31
CA THR A 32 -0.89 4.54 1.35
C THR A 32 -2.09 5.19 2.03
N GLY A 33 -2.22 5.08 3.35
CA GLY A 33 -3.43 5.47 4.07
C GLY A 33 -4.65 4.57 3.78
N VAL A 34 -4.49 3.49 3.01
CA VAL A 34 -5.58 2.58 2.64
C VAL A 34 -5.74 1.49 3.71
N PRO A 35 -6.93 1.27 4.29
CA PRO A 35 -7.11 0.29 5.35
C PRO A 35 -6.67 -1.13 4.97
N VAL A 36 -6.04 -1.84 5.91
CA VAL A 36 -5.60 -3.25 5.76
C VAL A 36 -6.70 -4.16 5.20
N ALA A 37 -7.95 -3.99 5.64
CA ALA A 37 -9.09 -4.77 5.15
C ALA A 37 -9.35 -4.53 3.65
N THR A 38 -9.25 -3.28 3.20
CA THR A 38 -9.37 -2.90 1.79
C THR A 38 -8.23 -3.47 0.97
N LEU A 39 -6.99 -3.39 1.46
CA LEU A 39 -5.82 -3.97 0.79
C LEU A 39 -5.95 -5.49 0.65
N GLN A 40 -6.47 -6.18 1.67
CA GLN A 40 -6.73 -7.62 1.61
C GLN A 40 -7.83 -7.97 0.59
N ALA A 41 -8.90 -7.16 0.51
CA ALA A 41 -9.96 -7.32 -0.47
C ALA A 41 -9.42 -7.09 -1.90
N GLN A 42 -8.68 -6.01 -2.13
CA GLN A 42 -8.02 -5.71 -3.41
C GLN A 42 -7.12 -6.85 -3.84
N ARG A 43 -6.29 -7.38 -2.94
CA ARG A 43 -5.42 -8.53 -3.21
C ARG A 43 -6.20 -9.77 -3.63
N SER A 44 -7.28 -10.07 -2.91
CA SER A 44 -8.12 -11.24 -3.20
C SER A 44 -8.86 -11.10 -4.53
N ALA A 45 -9.31 -9.88 -4.86
CA ALA A 45 -10.00 -9.59 -6.11
C ALA A 45 -9.05 -9.53 -7.32
N THR A 46 -7.81 -9.10 -7.10
CA THR A 46 -6.85 -8.89 -8.18
C THR A 46 -5.94 -10.08 -8.46
N GLY A 47 -5.63 -10.86 -7.43
CA GLY A 47 -4.56 -11.86 -7.44
C GLY A 47 -3.15 -11.27 -7.32
N PHE A 48 -3.02 -9.95 -7.10
CA PHE A 48 -1.74 -9.26 -7.04
C PHE A 48 -0.92 -9.64 -5.79
N GLY A 49 0.40 -9.56 -5.91
CA GLY A 49 1.33 -9.61 -4.79
C GLY A 49 1.32 -8.32 -3.95
N TYR A 50 1.96 -8.34 -2.79
CA TYR A 50 2.01 -7.17 -1.88
C TYR A 50 2.63 -5.93 -2.55
N GLY A 51 3.72 -6.11 -3.30
CA GLY A 51 4.37 -4.98 -3.99
C GLY A 51 3.54 -4.42 -5.16
N GLU A 52 2.65 -5.21 -5.76
CA GLU A 52 1.72 -4.72 -6.79
C GLU A 52 0.56 -3.95 -6.13
N ILE A 53 0.06 -4.43 -4.99
CA ILE A 53 -0.93 -3.73 -4.17
C ILE A 53 -0.38 -2.38 -3.68
N GLU A 54 0.86 -2.35 -3.21
CA GLU A 54 1.55 -1.12 -2.81
C GLU A 54 1.63 -0.12 -3.97
N LYS A 55 2.22 -0.53 -5.11
CA LYS A 55 2.40 0.36 -6.27
C LYS A 55 1.08 0.88 -6.82
N ALA A 56 0.06 0.02 -6.91
CA ALA A 56 -1.25 0.42 -7.42
C ALA A 56 -1.91 1.48 -6.53
N ASN A 57 -1.86 1.32 -5.20
CA ASN A 57 -2.44 2.29 -4.27
C ASN A 57 -1.61 3.58 -4.20
N LEU A 58 -0.28 3.51 -4.25
CA LEU A 58 0.58 4.70 -4.33
C LEU A 58 0.31 5.51 -5.61
N LEU A 59 0.17 4.84 -6.75
CA LEU A 59 -0.17 5.49 -8.02
C LEU A 59 -1.58 6.05 -8.01
N ALA A 60 -2.55 5.32 -7.45
CA ALA A 60 -3.93 5.79 -7.30
C ALA A 60 -3.98 7.11 -6.49
N ASN A 61 -3.30 7.14 -5.34
CA ASN A 61 -3.22 8.34 -4.51
C ASN A 61 -2.50 9.50 -5.20
N ALA A 62 -1.36 9.24 -5.85
CA ALA A 62 -0.59 10.30 -6.50
C ALA A 62 -1.31 10.88 -7.73
N SER A 63 -1.94 10.02 -8.54
CA SER A 63 -2.64 10.42 -9.77
C SER A 63 -4.09 10.86 -9.56
N GLY A 64 -4.66 10.65 -8.37
CA GLY A 64 -6.08 10.85 -8.10
C GLY A 64 -7.00 9.84 -8.83
N GLN A 65 -6.45 8.76 -9.36
CA GLN A 65 -7.20 7.70 -10.03
C GLN A 65 -7.66 6.63 -9.05
N SER A 66 -8.68 5.84 -9.43
CA SER A 66 -9.06 4.67 -8.65
C SER A 66 -8.02 3.55 -8.77
N PHE A 67 -7.88 2.75 -7.70
CA PHE A 67 -7.08 1.53 -7.72
C PHE A 67 -7.45 0.64 -8.92
N ASP A 68 -8.74 0.45 -9.20
CA ASP A 68 -9.21 -0.39 -10.29
C ASP A 68 -8.73 0.10 -11.67
N THR A 69 -8.67 1.41 -11.88
CA THR A 69 -8.17 2.00 -13.13
C THR A 69 -6.69 1.68 -13.32
N ILE A 70 -5.90 1.85 -12.27
CA ILE A 70 -4.47 1.54 -12.27
C ILE A 70 -4.23 0.02 -12.43
N ALA A 71 -4.98 -0.80 -11.72
CA ALA A 71 -4.91 -2.25 -11.78
C ALA A 71 -5.30 -2.79 -13.16
N ALA A 72 -6.30 -2.20 -13.81
CA ALA A 72 -6.73 -2.56 -15.16
C ALA A 72 -5.62 -2.30 -16.19
N LYS A 73 -4.94 -1.14 -16.10
CA LYS A 73 -3.78 -0.82 -16.95
C LYS A 73 -2.65 -1.84 -16.78
N HIS A 74 -2.33 -2.20 -15.54
CA HIS A 74 -1.30 -3.22 -15.28
C HIS A 74 -1.70 -4.58 -15.84
N ARG A 75 -2.97 -5.00 -15.65
CA ARG A 75 -3.51 -6.24 -16.23
C ARG A 75 -3.52 -6.24 -17.75
N ALA A 76 -3.64 -5.08 -18.39
CA ALA A 76 -3.52 -4.92 -19.83
C ALA A 76 -2.06 -5.07 -20.33
N GLY A 77 -1.10 -5.30 -19.44
CA GLY A 77 0.31 -5.51 -19.76
C GLY A 77 1.17 -4.26 -19.59
N GLU A 78 0.62 -3.14 -19.11
CA GLU A 78 1.41 -1.95 -18.86
C GLU A 78 2.29 -2.12 -17.61
N GLY A 79 3.60 -1.87 -17.76
CA GLY A 79 4.50 -1.89 -16.62
C GLY A 79 4.24 -0.72 -15.66
N TRP A 80 4.44 -0.95 -14.35
CA TRP A 80 4.25 0.08 -13.31
C TRP A 80 4.97 1.40 -13.59
N GLY A 81 6.20 1.33 -14.12
CA GLY A 81 6.97 2.52 -14.47
C GLY A 81 6.34 3.32 -15.62
N LYS A 82 5.75 2.63 -16.61
CA LYS A 82 5.02 3.25 -17.71
C LYS A 82 3.74 3.92 -17.18
N ILE A 83 2.96 3.22 -16.38
CA ILE A 83 1.73 3.78 -15.79
C ILE A 83 2.05 5.04 -14.98
N ALA A 84 3.10 4.99 -14.14
CA ALA A 84 3.56 6.16 -13.39
C ALA A 84 3.92 7.32 -14.31
N HIS A 85 4.69 7.05 -15.37
CA HIS A 85 5.13 8.04 -16.32
C HIS A 85 3.97 8.68 -17.09
N ASP A 86 2.97 7.90 -17.49
CA ASP A 86 1.77 8.38 -18.18
C ASP A 86 0.98 9.39 -17.32
N TYR A 87 1.06 9.28 -15.99
CA TYR A 87 0.46 10.23 -15.04
C TYR A 87 1.44 11.34 -14.59
N GLY A 88 2.65 11.41 -15.16
CA GLY A 88 3.64 12.44 -14.85
C GLY A 88 4.48 12.17 -13.59
N PHE A 89 4.46 10.95 -13.06
CA PHE A 89 5.20 10.56 -11.86
C PHE A 89 6.38 9.62 -12.15
N LYS A 90 7.37 9.65 -11.27
CA LYS A 90 8.44 8.66 -11.24
C LYS A 90 8.12 7.64 -10.17
N LEU A 91 7.90 6.38 -10.57
CA LEU A 91 7.56 5.31 -9.62
C LEU A 91 8.59 5.17 -8.49
N GLY A 92 9.88 5.33 -8.80
CA GLY A 92 10.94 5.27 -7.80
C GLY A 92 10.80 6.33 -6.72
N ASP A 93 10.37 7.54 -7.08
CA ASP A 93 10.18 8.65 -6.13
C ASP A 93 8.95 8.41 -5.25
N LEU A 94 7.86 7.86 -5.81
CA LEU A 94 6.66 7.50 -5.04
C LEU A 94 6.93 6.41 -4.00
N VAL A 95 7.63 5.33 -4.39
CA VAL A 95 7.98 4.23 -3.48
C VAL A 95 9.01 4.67 -2.45
N SER A 96 9.99 5.48 -2.85
CA SER A 96 11.01 6.00 -1.93
C SER A 96 10.40 6.96 -0.90
N GLY A 97 9.52 7.86 -1.35
CA GLY A 97 8.80 8.78 -0.47
C GLY A 97 7.92 8.04 0.55
N ALA A 98 7.17 7.03 0.10
CA ALA A 98 6.38 6.18 1.00
C ALA A 98 7.24 5.51 2.08
N ASN A 99 8.36 4.91 1.68
CA ASN A 99 9.27 4.24 2.61
C ASN A 99 10.02 5.22 3.54
N GLN A 100 10.28 6.46 3.12
CA GLN A 100 10.84 7.50 3.97
C GLN A 100 9.82 7.97 5.03
N SER A 101 8.55 8.11 4.64
CA SER A 101 7.46 8.44 5.57
C SER A 101 7.25 7.35 6.61
N ASP A 102 7.27 6.06 6.24
CA ASP A 102 7.24 4.94 7.20
C ASP A 102 8.37 5.04 8.22
N LYS A 103 9.61 5.30 7.76
CA LYS A 103 10.77 5.44 8.66
C LYS A 103 10.64 6.62 9.62
N ALA A 104 10.02 7.72 9.21
CA ALA A 104 9.82 8.89 10.05
C ALA A 104 8.76 8.66 11.14
N LEU A 105 7.79 7.79 10.89
CA LEU A 105 6.71 7.45 11.83
C LEU A 105 7.09 6.36 12.83
N ARG A 106 8.19 5.64 12.60
CA ARG A 106 8.69 4.62 13.52
C ARG A 106 9.46 5.28 14.68
N PRO A 107 9.09 5.05 15.95
CA PRO A 107 9.91 5.44 17.08
C PRO A 107 11.31 4.83 16.94
N PRO A 108 12.39 5.54 17.31
CA PRO A 108 13.73 4.98 17.25
C PRO A 108 13.81 3.78 18.22
N HIS A 109 13.67 2.57 17.69
CA HIS A 109 14.07 1.36 18.41
C HIS A 109 15.59 1.41 18.55
N GLY A 110 16.04 1.54 19.79
CA GLY A 110 17.44 1.80 20.12
C GLY A 110 18.43 0.75 19.57
N GLY A 111 19.64 1.24 19.30
CA GLY A 111 20.88 0.45 19.37
C GLY A 111 21.70 0.34 18.09
N LYS A 112 22.61 1.30 17.86
CA LYS A 112 24.08 1.07 17.88
C LYS A 112 24.81 2.35 17.45
N GLY A 113 25.60 2.88 18.37
CA GLY A 113 26.47 4.01 18.12
C GLY A 113 27.51 3.73 17.04
N LYS A 114 27.76 4.74 16.21
CA LYS A 114 29.06 4.94 15.60
C LYS A 114 29.51 6.35 15.95
N ALA A 115 30.27 6.44 17.04
CA ALA A 115 31.19 7.54 17.26
C ALA A 115 32.18 7.52 16.08
N HIS A 116 32.13 8.53 15.23
CA HIS A 116 33.22 8.85 14.33
C HIS A 116 33.96 10.03 14.94
N GLY A 117 34.92 9.72 15.80
CA GLY A 117 35.92 10.70 16.23
C GLY A 117 36.80 11.03 15.04
N HIS A 118 36.67 12.25 14.51
CA HIS A 118 37.66 12.79 13.60
C HIS A 118 38.73 13.45 14.48
N GLY A 119 39.80 12.70 14.73
CA GLY A 119 41.03 13.25 15.29
C GLY A 119 41.59 14.26 14.30
N ARG A 120 41.93 15.44 14.82
CA ARG A 120 42.75 16.43 14.13
C ARG A 120 44.22 16.00 14.16
#